data_AF-A0A8X7PH13-F1
#
_entry.id   AF-A0A8X7PH13-F1
#
_cell.length_a   1.000
_cell.length_b   1.000
_cell.length_c   1.000
_cell.angle_alpha   90.00
_cell.angle_beta   90.00
_cell.angle_gamma   90.00
#
_symmetry.space_group_name_H-M   'P 1'
#
loop_
_entity.id
_entity.type
_entity.pdbx_description
1 polymer ?
#
loop_
_entity_poly.entity_id
_entity_poly.type
_entity_poly.pdbx_seq_one_letter_code
_entity_poly.pdbx_strand_id
1 'polypeptide(L)'
;MPLVKDLIFKDTYVDAARTKILSDGSMNYVVEMYVTALKETISKLKQADKLVRVKDTVLNRRTSEFKETIDKAAAEQSRLLAEKKAQKEKVVEKFGELKGKFKPVGEKIRGLEREKAALEEEKTAWEKEKAATALRHLKVINGLRESRSYEVTHEKIRVQTAMIVKCNQRFTKIRELEKRRGDFETARSLQSQAFGTKKCLEALKESGIDIPQETIDLFTEQEKEFEEEANRLIVDGIPEEFLCLSPLHLPSPFLNENHLAAIDPYGSNTNLIDAGTVTILQTPTNLIHSELKSSEETLIVLKTDLICCCFS
;
A
#
# COMPACT_ATOMS: atom_id res chain seq x y z
N MET A 1 -133.10 -4.91 -14.38
CA MET A 1 -132.97 -6.15 -15.19
C MET A 1 -132.01 -5.87 -16.33
N PRO A 2 -131.15 -6.82 -16.73
CA PRO A 2 -130.26 -6.63 -17.89
C PRO A 2 -131.09 -6.36 -19.16
N LEU A 3 -130.57 -5.52 -20.05
CA LEU A 3 -131.20 -5.25 -21.35
C LEU A 3 -131.15 -6.53 -22.18
N VAL A 4 -132.20 -6.82 -22.97
CA VAL A 4 -132.32 -8.08 -23.72
C VAL A 4 -131.10 -8.35 -24.62
N LYS A 5 -130.45 -7.29 -25.10
CA LYS A 5 -129.22 -7.36 -25.91
C LYS A 5 -128.00 -7.96 -25.19
N ASP A 6 -127.98 -7.94 -23.87
CA ASP A 6 -126.84 -8.37 -23.04
C ASP A 6 -127.04 -9.80 -22.52
N LEU A 7 -128.09 -10.51 -22.96
CA LEU A 7 -128.27 -11.93 -22.66
C LEU A 7 -127.35 -12.79 -23.55
N ILE A 8 -126.59 -13.68 -22.90
CA ILE A 8 -125.75 -14.71 -23.55
C ILE A 8 -126.58 -15.57 -24.52
N PHE A 9 -127.82 -15.88 -24.14
CA PHE A 9 -128.76 -16.67 -24.95
C PHE A 9 -129.91 -15.78 -25.46
N LYS A 10 -129.57 -14.63 -26.03
CA LYS A 10 -130.53 -13.61 -26.51
C LYS A 10 -131.53 -14.16 -27.52
N ASP A 11 -131.06 -14.85 -28.56
CA ASP A 11 -131.91 -15.26 -29.68
C ASP A 11 -132.93 -16.31 -29.23
N THR A 12 -132.51 -17.25 -28.40
CA THR A 12 -133.40 -18.26 -27.79
C THR A 12 -134.34 -17.67 -26.75
N TYR A 13 -133.96 -16.62 -26.02
CA TYR A 13 -134.88 -15.87 -25.13
C TYR A 13 -136.00 -15.17 -25.92
N VAL A 14 -135.65 -14.52 -27.04
CA VAL A 14 -136.63 -13.83 -27.90
C VAL A 14 -137.60 -14.84 -28.54
N ASP A 15 -137.10 -15.99 -29.00
CA ASP A 15 -137.93 -17.06 -29.59
C ASP A 15 -138.87 -17.72 -28.55
N ALA A 16 -138.37 -17.96 -27.32
CA ALA A 16 -139.19 -18.47 -26.22
C ALA A 16 -140.27 -17.47 -25.79
N ALA A 17 -139.97 -16.17 -25.78
CA ALA A 17 -140.95 -15.12 -25.47
C ALA A 17 -142.06 -15.03 -26.53
N ARG A 18 -141.75 -15.28 -27.81
CA ARG A 18 -142.74 -15.31 -28.90
C ARG A 18 -143.65 -16.54 -28.85
N THR A 19 -143.14 -17.69 -28.42
CA THR A 19 -143.89 -18.97 -28.41
C THR A 19 -144.67 -19.24 -27.11
N LYS A 20 -144.56 -18.37 -26.10
CA LYS A 20 -145.18 -18.49 -24.77
C LYS A 20 -146.73 -18.62 -24.76
N ILE A 21 -147.41 -18.19 -25.84
CA ILE A 21 -148.89 -18.24 -25.93
C ILE A 21 -149.42 -19.68 -26.13
N LEU A 22 -148.56 -20.64 -26.51
CA LEU A 22 -148.97 -22.02 -26.83
C LEU A 22 -148.40 -23.11 -25.88
N SER A 23 -147.31 -22.86 -25.13
CA SER A 23 -146.90 -23.71 -23.99
C SER A 23 -145.80 -23.04 -23.13
N ASP A 24 -145.75 -23.36 -21.83
CA ASP A 24 -144.72 -22.88 -20.88
C ASP A 24 -143.33 -23.56 -21.05
N GLY A 25 -143.24 -24.60 -21.91
CA GLY A 25 -142.01 -25.38 -22.10
C GLY A 25 -140.85 -24.60 -22.73
N SER A 26 -141.13 -23.63 -23.60
CA SER A 26 -140.10 -22.86 -24.31
C SER A 26 -139.27 -21.97 -23.38
N MET A 27 -139.89 -21.41 -22.34
CA MET A 27 -139.18 -20.55 -21.36
C MET A 27 -138.32 -21.39 -20.40
N ASN A 28 -138.75 -22.61 -20.07
CA ASN A 28 -137.95 -23.57 -19.32
C ASN A 28 -136.67 -23.97 -20.06
N TYR A 29 -136.70 -24.11 -21.39
CA TYR A 29 -135.49 -24.41 -22.19
C TYR A 29 -134.41 -23.31 -22.07
N VAL A 30 -134.81 -22.03 -22.09
CA VAL A 30 -133.87 -20.91 -21.93
C VAL A 30 -133.29 -20.88 -20.51
N VAL A 31 -134.10 -21.17 -19.49
CA VAL A 31 -133.62 -21.32 -18.11
C VAL A 31 -132.64 -22.49 -18.00
N GLU A 32 -132.91 -23.64 -18.62
CA GLU A 32 -131.97 -24.77 -18.64
C GLU A 32 -130.66 -24.44 -19.35
N MET A 33 -130.69 -23.67 -20.45
CA MET A 33 -129.46 -23.21 -21.13
C MET A 33 -128.61 -22.33 -20.21
N TYR A 34 -129.24 -21.40 -19.48
CA TYR A 34 -128.54 -20.58 -18.48
C TYR A 34 -128.04 -21.40 -17.29
N VAL A 35 -128.83 -22.33 -16.78
CA VAL A 35 -128.44 -23.22 -15.68
C VAL A 35 -127.27 -24.12 -16.10
N THR A 36 -127.26 -24.60 -17.34
CA THR A 36 -126.17 -25.44 -17.88
C THR A 36 -124.90 -24.62 -18.07
N ALA A 37 -124.97 -23.44 -18.66
CA ALA A 37 -123.83 -22.54 -18.80
C ALA A 37 -123.28 -22.07 -17.44
N LEU A 38 -124.16 -21.82 -16.47
CA LEU A 38 -123.76 -21.47 -15.10
C LEU A 38 -123.07 -22.65 -14.40
N LYS A 39 -123.59 -23.87 -14.52
CA LYS A 39 -122.92 -25.08 -14.01
C LYS A 39 -121.55 -25.29 -14.65
N GLU A 40 -121.44 -25.06 -15.95
CA GLU A 40 -120.18 -25.22 -16.69
C GLU A 40 -119.14 -24.18 -16.27
N THR A 41 -119.54 -22.91 -16.11
CA THR A 41 -118.66 -21.83 -15.63
C THR A 41 -118.25 -22.03 -14.17
N ILE A 42 -119.16 -22.46 -13.29
CA ILE A 42 -118.82 -22.84 -11.91
C ILE A 42 -117.82 -24.01 -11.90
N SER A 43 -117.97 -25.00 -12.79
CA SER A 43 -117.02 -26.11 -12.92
C SER A 43 -115.64 -25.63 -13.39
N LYS A 44 -115.59 -24.80 -14.43
CA LYS A 44 -114.35 -24.18 -14.93
C LYS A 44 -113.69 -23.29 -13.88
N LEU A 45 -114.47 -22.52 -13.12
CA LEU A 45 -113.99 -21.70 -12.02
C LEU A 45 -113.41 -22.56 -10.90
N LYS A 46 -114.07 -23.66 -10.51
CA LYS A 46 -113.54 -24.62 -9.52
C LYS A 46 -112.23 -25.27 -10.00
N GLN A 47 -112.10 -25.57 -11.29
CA GLN A 47 -110.86 -26.10 -11.85
C GLN A 47 -109.74 -25.03 -11.87
N ALA A 48 -110.05 -23.80 -12.28
CA ALA A 48 -109.12 -22.69 -12.29
C ALA A 48 -108.65 -22.33 -10.88
N ASP A 49 -109.56 -22.27 -9.91
CA ASP A 49 -109.27 -22.00 -8.50
C ASP A 49 -108.41 -23.10 -7.85
N LYS A 50 -108.66 -24.38 -8.18
CA LYS A 50 -107.76 -25.48 -7.81
C LYS A 50 -106.37 -25.31 -8.43
N LEU A 51 -106.29 -24.94 -9.70
CA LEU A 51 -105.01 -24.72 -10.39
C LEU A 51 -104.23 -23.54 -9.81
N VAL A 52 -104.92 -22.44 -9.46
CA VAL A 52 -104.33 -21.27 -8.81
C VAL A 52 -103.75 -21.65 -7.45
N ARG A 53 -104.52 -22.35 -6.60
CA ARG A 53 -103.98 -22.83 -5.31
C ARG A 53 -102.75 -23.72 -5.47
N VAL A 54 -102.76 -24.64 -6.44
CA VAL A 54 -101.59 -25.48 -6.72
C VAL A 54 -100.39 -24.62 -7.16
N LYS A 55 -100.59 -23.64 -8.05
CA LYS A 55 -99.52 -22.73 -8.48
C LYS A 55 -98.99 -21.87 -7.32
N ASP A 56 -99.86 -21.36 -6.45
CA ASP A 56 -99.46 -20.54 -5.31
C ASP A 56 -98.62 -21.33 -4.31
N THR A 57 -99.00 -22.59 -4.01
CA THR A 57 -98.19 -23.45 -3.14
C THR A 57 -96.81 -23.76 -3.74
N VAL A 58 -96.73 -24.00 -5.05
CA VAL A 58 -95.47 -24.21 -5.76
C VAL A 58 -94.62 -22.95 -5.78
N LEU A 59 -95.23 -21.78 -6.01
CA LEU A 59 -94.54 -20.48 -6.02
C LEU A 59 -93.99 -20.15 -4.64
N ASN A 60 -94.80 -20.28 -3.57
CA ASN A 60 -94.36 -20.04 -2.20
C ASN A 60 -93.20 -20.95 -1.80
N ARG A 61 -93.27 -22.24 -2.16
CA ARG A 61 -92.16 -23.18 -1.95
C ARG A 61 -90.91 -22.72 -2.67
N ARG A 62 -90.99 -22.42 -3.97
CA ARG A 62 -89.83 -21.91 -4.74
C ARG A 62 -89.27 -20.61 -4.17
N THR A 63 -90.13 -19.68 -3.74
CA THR A 63 -89.69 -18.42 -3.11
C THR A 63 -88.95 -18.68 -1.80
N SER A 64 -89.40 -19.65 -1.00
CA SER A 64 -88.69 -20.03 0.23
C SER A 64 -87.33 -20.69 -0.04
N GLU A 65 -87.24 -21.56 -1.06
CA GLU A 65 -85.98 -22.19 -1.50
C GLU A 65 -85.00 -21.15 -2.08
N PHE A 66 -85.49 -20.20 -2.90
CA PHE A 66 -84.69 -19.08 -3.40
C PHE A 66 -84.22 -18.17 -2.27
N LYS A 67 -85.07 -17.88 -1.30
CA LYS A 67 -84.67 -17.09 -0.13
C LYS A 67 -83.57 -17.80 0.67
N GLU A 68 -83.72 -19.10 0.92
CA GLU A 68 -82.70 -19.88 1.64
C GLU A 68 -81.36 -19.92 0.89
N THR A 69 -81.38 -20.07 -0.44
CA THR A 69 -80.14 -20.04 -1.25
C THR A 69 -79.48 -18.67 -1.26
N ILE A 70 -80.26 -17.59 -1.34
CA ILE A 70 -79.75 -16.21 -1.22
C ILE A 70 -79.13 -15.99 0.16
N ASP A 71 -79.81 -16.40 1.23
CA ASP A 71 -79.33 -16.25 2.60
C ASP A 71 -78.03 -17.05 2.83
N LYS A 72 -77.94 -18.28 2.31
CA LYS A 72 -76.71 -19.08 2.32
C LYS A 72 -75.57 -18.42 1.55
N ALA A 73 -75.85 -17.87 0.36
CA ALA A 73 -74.86 -17.17 -0.44
C ALA A 73 -74.37 -15.88 0.23
N ALA A 74 -75.26 -15.13 0.90
CA ALA A 74 -74.92 -13.93 1.65
C ALA A 74 -74.05 -14.24 2.89
N ALA A 75 -74.36 -15.33 3.59
CA ALA A 75 -73.56 -15.81 4.71
C ALA A 75 -72.15 -16.23 4.27
N GLU A 76 -72.04 -16.95 3.15
CA GLU A 76 -70.75 -17.38 2.60
C GLU A 76 -69.91 -16.20 2.11
N GLN A 77 -70.52 -15.24 1.41
CA GLN A 77 -69.85 -13.99 1.02
C GLN A 77 -69.31 -13.23 2.23
N SER A 78 -70.10 -13.13 3.30
CA SER A 78 -69.68 -12.48 4.55
C SER A 78 -68.50 -13.20 5.20
N ARG A 79 -68.52 -14.54 5.21
CA ARG A 79 -67.40 -15.36 5.71
C ARG A 79 -66.13 -15.14 4.90
N LEU A 80 -66.20 -15.20 3.57
CA LEU A 80 -65.04 -14.99 2.69
C LEU A 80 -64.47 -13.56 2.81
N LEU A 81 -65.33 -12.55 2.96
CA LEU A 81 -64.89 -11.18 3.21
C LEU A 81 -64.15 -11.06 4.55
N ALA A 82 -64.66 -11.70 5.61
CA ALA A 82 -64.01 -11.73 6.91
C ALA A 82 -62.64 -12.45 6.85
N GLU A 83 -62.57 -13.60 6.20
CA GLU A 83 -61.30 -14.34 6.01
C GLU A 83 -60.28 -13.53 5.19
N LYS A 84 -60.71 -12.90 4.10
CA LYS A 84 -59.85 -12.03 3.29
C LYS A 84 -59.35 -10.82 4.09
N LYS A 85 -60.19 -10.24 4.96
CA LYS A 85 -59.79 -9.15 5.85
C LYS A 85 -58.75 -9.63 6.87
N ALA A 86 -59.00 -10.76 7.54
CA ALA A 86 -58.06 -11.34 8.49
C ALA A 86 -56.71 -11.71 7.83
N GLN A 87 -56.73 -12.23 6.60
CA GLN A 87 -55.50 -12.51 5.84
C GLN A 87 -54.74 -11.23 5.51
N LYS A 88 -55.43 -10.16 5.07
CA LYS A 88 -54.80 -8.85 4.82
C LYS A 88 -54.16 -8.28 6.07
N GLU A 89 -54.84 -8.35 7.22
CA GLU A 89 -54.32 -7.89 8.51
C GLU A 89 -53.04 -8.66 8.90
N LYS A 90 -53.05 -9.99 8.79
CA LYS A 90 -51.85 -10.83 9.03
C LYS A 90 -50.68 -10.49 8.10
N VAL A 91 -50.95 -10.17 6.83
CA VAL A 91 -49.91 -9.77 5.88
C VAL A 91 -49.33 -8.40 6.25
N VAL A 92 -50.18 -7.44 6.62
CA VAL A 92 -49.75 -6.10 7.03
C VAL A 92 -48.90 -6.17 8.31
N GLU A 93 -49.31 -6.97 9.29
CA GLU A 93 -48.56 -7.21 10.53
C GLU A 93 -47.17 -7.79 10.26
N LYS A 94 -47.09 -8.89 9.51
CA LYS A 94 -45.81 -9.52 9.12
C LYS A 94 -44.91 -8.57 8.33
N PHE A 95 -45.49 -7.77 7.43
CA PHE A 95 -44.72 -6.78 6.68
C PHE A 95 -44.19 -5.66 7.60
N GLY A 96 -45.00 -5.24 8.59
CA GLY A 96 -44.59 -4.31 9.63
C GLY A 96 -43.42 -4.81 10.46
N GLU A 97 -43.48 -6.07 10.94
CA GLU A 97 -42.39 -6.72 11.66
C GLU A 97 -41.11 -6.80 10.81
N LEU A 98 -41.25 -7.20 9.54
CA LEU A 98 -40.12 -7.33 8.63
C LEU A 98 -39.46 -5.97 8.39
N LYS A 99 -40.27 -4.92 8.14
CA LYS A 99 -39.78 -3.55 8.01
C LYS A 99 -39.11 -3.06 9.29
N GLY A 100 -39.64 -3.43 10.46
CA GLY A 100 -39.04 -3.17 11.76
C GLY A 100 -37.65 -3.78 11.89
N LYS A 101 -37.44 -5.00 11.38
CA LYS A 101 -36.13 -5.68 11.38
C LYS A 101 -35.15 -5.12 10.34
N PHE A 102 -35.62 -4.65 9.18
CA PHE A 102 -34.75 -4.07 8.15
C PHE A 102 -34.16 -2.70 8.51
N LYS A 103 -34.89 -1.89 9.29
CA LYS A 103 -34.40 -0.57 9.73
C LYS A 103 -33.06 -0.63 10.51
N PRO A 104 -32.93 -1.40 11.61
CA PRO A 104 -31.68 -1.47 12.37
C PRO A 104 -30.57 -2.16 11.57
N VAL A 105 -30.90 -3.13 10.70
CA VAL A 105 -29.92 -3.75 9.79
C VAL A 105 -29.37 -2.70 8.82
N GLY A 106 -30.22 -1.88 8.22
CA GLY A 106 -29.80 -0.79 7.33
C GLY A 106 -28.96 0.27 8.05
N GLU A 107 -29.29 0.59 9.31
CA GLU A 107 -28.47 1.47 10.16
C GLU A 107 -27.10 0.88 10.46
N LYS A 108 -27.04 -0.42 10.80
CA LYS A 108 -25.79 -1.14 11.04
C LYS A 108 -24.90 -1.19 9.80
N ILE A 109 -25.48 -1.45 8.62
CA ILE A 109 -24.74 -1.44 7.35
C ILE A 109 -24.10 -0.06 7.12
N ARG A 110 -24.86 1.03 7.26
CA ARG A 110 -24.30 2.38 7.13
C ARG A 110 -23.23 2.67 8.19
N GLY A 111 -23.37 2.13 9.40
CA GLY A 111 -22.35 2.23 10.44
C GLY A 111 -21.03 1.59 10.00
N LEU A 112 -21.09 0.33 9.55
CA LEU A 112 -19.95 -0.43 9.08
C LEU A 112 -19.30 0.18 7.83
N GLU A 113 -20.09 0.75 6.91
CA GLU A 113 -19.57 1.45 5.74
C GLU A 113 -18.72 2.67 6.12
N ARG A 114 -19.14 3.43 7.14
CA ARG A 114 -18.35 4.57 7.65
C ARG A 114 -17.09 4.13 8.36
N GLU A 115 -17.17 3.09 9.20
CA GLU A 115 -16.01 2.53 9.89
C GLU A 115 -14.98 1.98 8.89
N LYS A 116 -15.45 1.28 7.85
CA LYS A 116 -14.59 0.82 6.76
C LYS A 116 -13.88 1.98 6.07
N ALA A 117 -14.60 3.08 5.76
CA ALA A 117 -13.99 4.25 5.14
C ALA A 117 -12.92 4.89 6.05
N ALA A 118 -13.21 5.04 7.35
CA ALA A 118 -12.27 5.58 8.32
C ALA A 118 -11.00 4.71 8.45
N LEU A 119 -11.15 3.38 8.48
CA LEU A 119 -10.02 2.45 8.54
C LEU A 119 -9.15 2.50 7.27
N GLU A 120 -9.75 2.66 6.09
CA GLU A 120 -8.97 2.82 4.85
C GLU A 120 -8.21 4.16 4.85
N GLU A 121 -8.82 5.24 5.34
CA GLU A 121 -8.12 6.52 5.50
C GLU A 121 -6.93 6.41 6.46
N GLU A 122 -7.13 5.81 7.65
CA GLU A 122 -6.08 5.57 8.64
C GLU A 122 -4.95 4.69 8.06
N LYS A 123 -5.30 3.62 7.36
CA LYS A 123 -4.33 2.75 6.70
C LYS A 123 -3.48 3.52 5.70
N THR A 124 -4.09 4.35 4.86
CA THR A 124 -3.33 5.16 3.89
C THR A 124 -2.44 6.20 4.57
N ALA A 125 -2.87 6.77 5.69
CA ALA A 125 -2.07 7.71 6.48
C ALA A 125 -0.85 7.00 7.10
N TRP A 126 -1.07 5.82 7.69
CA TRP A 126 -0.01 5.01 8.27
C TRP A 126 1.01 4.54 7.21
N GLU A 127 0.55 4.12 6.03
CA GLU A 127 1.44 3.75 4.92
C GLU A 127 2.30 4.93 4.46
N LYS A 128 1.72 6.14 4.36
CA LYS A 128 2.46 7.37 4.05
C LYS A 128 3.48 7.72 5.13
N GLU A 129 3.12 7.62 6.41
CA GLU A 129 4.02 7.90 7.52
C GLU A 129 5.20 6.90 7.55
N LYS A 130 4.91 5.61 7.34
CA LYS A 130 5.94 4.57 7.27
C LYS A 130 6.89 4.81 6.09
N ALA A 131 6.36 5.18 4.93
CA ALA A 131 7.17 5.54 3.76
C ALA A 131 8.04 6.78 4.02
N ALA A 132 7.48 7.83 4.64
CA ALA A 132 8.24 9.03 5.01
C ALA A 132 9.34 8.74 6.02
N THR A 133 9.07 7.90 7.02
CA THR A 133 10.04 7.48 8.03
C THR A 133 11.15 6.61 7.43
N ALA A 134 10.80 5.65 6.57
CA ALA A 134 11.79 4.86 5.83
C ALA A 134 12.70 5.74 4.95
N LEU A 135 12.13 6.75 4.28
CA LEU A 135 12.91 7.71 3.49
C LEU A 135 13.86 8.55 4.37
N ARG A 136 13.41 8.99 5.55
CA ARG A 136 14.28 9.68 6.52
C ARG A 136 15.44 8.80 6.97
N HIS A 137 15.18 7.54 7.33
CA HIS A 137 16.22 6.59 7.72
C HIS A 137 17.22 6.34 6.59
N LEU A 138 16.74 6.19 5.35
CA LEU A 138 17.61 6.02 4.19
C LEU A 138 18.54 7.22 3.98
N LYS A 139 18.02 8.45 4.11
CA LYS A 139 18.83 9.68 4.02
C LYS A 139 19.92 9.72 5.10
N VAL A 140 19.60 9.36 6.34
CA VAL A 140 20.57 9.29 7.44
C VAL A 140 21.65 8.24 7.15
N ILE A 141 21.27 7.03 6.75
CA ILE A 141 22.21 5.95 6.42
C ILE A 141 23.13 6.37 5.27
N ASN A 142 22.59 7.01 4.23
CA ASN A 142 23.40 7.48 3.12
C ASN A 142 24.36 8.60 3.55
N GLY A 143 23.90 9.56 4.35
CA GLY A 143 24.75 10.61 4.89
C GLY A 143 25.88 10.06 5.77
N LEU A 144 25.61 9.05 6.62
CA LEU A 144 26.64 8.38 7.41
C LEU A 144 27.66 7.64 6.54
N ARG A 145 27.21 7.00 5.46
CA ARG A 145 28.09 6.33 4.49
C ARG A 145 29.01 7.34 3.79
N GLU A 146 28.45 8.47 3.34
CA GLU A 146 29.19 9.55 2.70
C GLU A 146 30.19 10.20 3.65
N SER A 147 29.78 10.51 4.89
CA SER A 147 30.66 11.02 5.94
C SER A 147 31.83 10.07 6.22
N ARG A 148 31.55 8.78 6.41
CA ARG A 148 32.61 7.79 6.63
C ARG A 148 33.55 7.67 5.43
N SER A 149 33.00 7.74 4.22
CA SER A 149 33.80 7.71 2.98
C SER A 149 34.74 8.91 2.88
N TYR A 150 34.24 10.10 3.23
CA TYR A 150 35.03 11.32 3.29
C TYR A 150 36.18 11.23 4.29
N GLU A 151 35.89 10.82 5.54
CA GLU A 151 36.91 10.67 6.60
C GLU A 151 38.02 9.69 6.21
N VAL A 152 37.66 8.50 5.72
CA VAL A 152 38.61 7.48 5.28
C VAL A 152 39.48 7.98 4.14
N THR A 153 38.87 8.67 3.18
CA THR A 153 39.58 9.22 2.03
C THR A 153 40.55 10.32 2.47
N HIS A 154 40.10 11.25 3.30
CA HIS A 154 40.93 12.33 3.85
C HIS A 154 42.12 11.79 4.66
N GLU A 155 41.89 10.80 5.51
CA GLU A 155 42.96 10.19 6.30
C GLU A 155 43.99 9.48 5.41
N LYS A 156 43.54 8.77 4.37
CA LYS A 156 44.45 8.14 3.40
C LYS A 156 45.36 9.17 2.73
N ILE A 157 44.79 10.31 2.33
CA ILE A 157 45.54 11.41 1.71
C ILE A 157 46.58 11.95 2.69
N ARG A 158 46.18 12.24 3.93
CA ARG A 158 47.08 12.72 4.98
C ARG A 158 48.27 11.78 5.19
N VAL A 159 48.00 10.47 5.29
CA VAL A 159 49.04 9.46 5.47
C VAL A 159 49.93 9.35 4.24
N GLN A 160 49.38 9.35 3.02
CA GLN A 160 50.14 9.34 1.79
C GLN A 160 51.07 10.55 1.68
N THR A 161 50.57 11.76 1.94
CA THR A 161 51.37 12.99 1.95
C THR A 161 52.52 12.91 2.97
N ALA A 162 52.24 12.47 4.19
CA ALA A 162 53.27 12.29 5.21
C ALA A 162 54.32 11.24 4.81
N MET A 163 53.89 10.17 4.13
CA MET A 163 54.79 9.14 3.62
C MET A 163 55.69 9.69 2.51
N ILE A 164 55.14 10.44 1.55
CA ILE A 164 55.92 11.12 0.50
C ILE A 164 56.99 12.03 1.10
N VAL A 165 56.66 12.82 2.13
CA VAL A 165 57.63 13.68 2.81
C VAL A 165 58.76 12.87 3.45
N LYS A 166 58.45 11.77 4.14
CA LYS A 166 59.46 10.87 4.73
C LYS A 166 60.33 10.21 3.66
N CYS A 167 59.74 9.77 2.55
CA CYS A 167 60.46 9.23 1.41
C CYS A 167 61.44 10.26 0.85
N ASN A 168 60.98 11.49 0.58
CA ASN A 168 61.80 12.55 0.03
C ASN A 168 62.99 12.89 0.96
N GLN A 169 62.76 12.95 2.28
CA GLN A 169 63.85 13.16 3.24
C GLN A 169 64.90 12.04 3.18
N ARG A 170 64.49 10.78 3.08
CA ARG A 170 65.41 9.64 2.93
C ARG A 170 66.16 9.66 1.61
N PHE A 171 65.47 9.98 0.50
CA PHE A 171 66.12 10.13 -0.80
C PHE A 171 67.14 11.27 -0.81
N THR A 172 66.87 12.40 -0.14
CA THR A 172 67.86 13.48 0.01
C THR A 172 69.10 13.00 0.75
N LYS A 173 68.94 12.28 1.87
CA LYS A 173 70.07 11.69 2.61
C LYS A 173 70.87 10.69 1.77
N ILE A 174 70.19 9.85 0.98
CA ILE A 174 70.87 8.92 0.06
C ILE A 174 71.65 9.69 -1.01
N ARG A 175 71.08 10.76 -1.59
CA ARG A 175 71.80 11.62 -2.56
C ARG A 175 73.03 12.28 -1.94
N GLU A 176 72.94 12.73 -0.69
CA GLU A 176 74.08 13.30 0.05
C GLU A 176 75.17 12.26 0.34
N LEU A 177 74.78 11.03 0.71
CA LEU A 177 75.72 9.91 0.86
C LEU A 177 76.41 9.57 -0.46
N GLU A 178 75.65 9.49 -1.55
CA GLU A 178 76.18 9.17 -2.88
C GLU A 178 77.15 10.24 -3.38
N LYS A 179 76.86 11.53 -3.12
CA LYS A 179 77.79 12.61 -3.43
C LYS A 179 79.14 12.43 -2.72
N ARG A 180 79.12 12.10 -1.42
CA ARG A 180 80.35 11.82 -0.65
C ARG A 180 81.07 10.57 -1.13
N ARG A 181 80.32 9.54 -1.59
CA ARG A 181 80.89 8.33 -2.16
C ARG A 181 81.66 8.63 -3.45
N GLY A 182 81.18 9.55 -4.29
CA GLY A 182 81.92 9.99 -5.49
C GLY A 182 83.28 10.62 -5.17
N ASP A 183 83.34 11.46 -4.13
CA ASP A 183 84.60 12.04 -3.64
C ASP A 183 85.54 10.96 -3.10
N PHE A 184 85.02 10.01 -2.31
CA PHE A 184 85.78 8.86 -1.80
C PHE A 184 86.33 7.96 -2.91
N GLU A 185 85.52 7.62 -3.92
CA GLU A 185 85.95 6.80 -5.05
C GLU A 185 87.05 7.49 -5.87
N THR A 186 86.97 8.81 -6.01
CA THR A 186 88.02 9.61 -6.64
C THR A 186 89.33 9.54 -5.84
N ALA A 187 89.28 9.77 -4.52
CA ALA A 187 90.44 9.69 -3.65
C ALA A 187 91.05 8.27 -3.61
N ARG A 188 90.21 7.25 -3.51
CA ARG A 188 90.63 5.83 -3.56
C ARG A 188 91.28 5.46 -4.89
N SER A 189 90.77 5.99 -6.01
CA SER A 189 91.38 5.81 -7.33
C SER A 189 92.77 6.42 -7.39
N LEU A 190 92.94 7.65 -6.90
CA LEU A 190 94.24 8.32 -6.82
C LEU A 190 95.21 7.57 -5.90
N GLN A 191 94.75 7.13 -4.73
CA GLN A 191 95.54 6.28 -3.82
C GLN A 191 95.99 5.01 -4.54
N SER A 192 95.09 4.33 -5.26
CA SER A 192 95.41 3.09 -5.98
C SER A 192 96.40 3.33 -7.14
N GLN A 193 96.37 4.49 -7.79
CA GLN A 193 97.32 4.86 -8.84
C GLN A 193 98.70 5.20 -8.27
N ALA A 194 98.74 5.93 -7.15
CA ALA A 194 99.99 6.29 -6.48
C ALA A 194 100.65 5.07 -5.82
N PHE A 195 99.86 4.14 -5.29
CA PHE A 195 100.33 3.00 -4.51
C PHE A 195 101.38 2.15 -5.23
N GLY A 196 102.56 2.05 -4.63
CA GLY A 196 103.66 1.21 -5.14
C GLY A 196 104.56 1.92 -6.16
N THR A 197 104.27 3.18 -6.49
CA THR A 197 105.13 4.01 -7.36
C THR A 197 106.50 4.20 -6.71
N LYS A 198 106.53 4.51 -5.41
CA LYS A 198 107.77 4.59 -4.63
C LYS A 198 108.59 3.31 -4.77
N LYS A 199 107.94 2.16 -4.53
CA LYS A 199 108.60 0.85 -4.52
C LYS A 199 109.20 0.48 -5.88
N CYS A 200 108.53 0.87 -6.97
CA CYS A 200 109.05 0.76 -8.32
C CYS A 200 110.26 1.67 -8.56
N LEU A 201 110.22 2.93 -8.11
CA LEU A 201 111.34 3.88 -8.25
C LEU A 201 112.57 3.46 -7.43
N GLU A 202 112.37 2.94 -6.22
CA GLU A 202 113.43 2.37 -5.38
C GLU A 202 114.12 1.19 -6.09
N ALA A 203 113.34 0.26 -6.66
CA ALA A 203 113.89 -0.86 -7.42
C ALA A 203 114.67 -0.43 -8.68
N LEU A 204 114.20 0.62 -9.38
CA LEU A 204 114.91 1.17 -10.54
C LEU A 204 116.22 1.85 -10.15
N LYS A 205 116.23 2.58 -9.03
CA LYS A 205 117.43 3.16 -8.44
C LYS A 205 118.44 2.08 -8.04
N GLU A 206 117.98 0.99 -7.42
CA GLU A 206 118.80 -0.17 -7.10
C GLU A 206 119.37 -0.86 -8.36
N SER A 207 118.63 -0.87 -9.47
CA SER A 207 119.09 -1.43 -10.75
C SER A 207 120.13 -0.57 -11.49
N GLY A 208 120.50 0.60 -10.96
CA GLY A 208 121.56 1.47 -11.51
C GLY A 208 121.07 2.64 -12.37
N ILE A 209 119.77 2.96 -12.35
CA ILE A 209 119.23 4.18 -12.99
C ILE A 209 119.38 5.35 -12.02
N ASP A 210 119.92 6.48 -12.51
CA ASP A 210 120.11 7.68 -11.70
C ASP A 210 118.77 8.42 -11.49
N ILE A 211 118.07 8.05 -10.42
CA ILE A 211 116.82 8.69 -9.98
C ILE A 211 117.14 9.57 -8.75
N PRO A 212 116.89 10.89 -8.81
CA PRO A 212 117.09 11.78 -7.67
C PRO A 212 116.28 11.34 -6.45
N GLN A 213 116.90 11.39 -5.26
CA GLN A 213 116.21 11.01 -4.02
C GLN A 213 115.01 11.92 -3.76
N GLU A 214 115.07 13.21 -4.15
CA GLU A 214 113.93 14.12 -3.99
C GLU A 214 112.68 13.64 -4.75
N THR A 215 112.86 12.91 -5.86
CA THR A 215 111.74 12.34 -6.62
C THR A 215 111.08 11.19 -5.85
N ILE A 216 111.88 10.35 -5.18
CA ILE A 216 111.38 9.24 -4.35
C ILE A 216 110.65 9.78 -3.11
N ASP A 217 111.20 10.82 -2.49
CA ASP A 217 110.61 11.45 -1.30
C ASP A 217 109.28 12.14 -1.66
N LEU A 218 109.19 12.81 -2.82
CA LEU A 218 107.95 13.39 -3.33
C LEU A 218 106.83 12.35 -3.49
N PHE A 219 107.11 11.20 -4.12
CA PHE A 219 106.11 10.14 -4.26
C PHE A 219 105.78 9.47 -2.92
N THR A 220 106.70 9.47 -1.96
CA THR A 220 106.44 9.00 -0.60
C THR A 220 105.43 9.90 0.11
N GLU A 221 105.58 11.23 -0.02
CA GLU A 221 104.64 12.20 0.52
C GLU A 221 103.27 12.08 -0.18
N GLN A 222 103.24 11.97 -1.51
CA GLN A 222 102.00 11.82 -2.28
C GLN A 222 101.23 10.54 -1.94
N GLU A 223 101.91 9.38 -1.83
CA GLU A 223 101.26 8.12 -1.43
C GLU A 223 100.59 8.26 -0.05
N LYS A 224 101.27 8.94 0.89
CA LYS A 224 100.75 9.19 2.24
C LYS A 224 99.57 10.18 2.23
N GLU A 225 99.65 11.26 1.46
CA GLU A 225 98.56 12.23 1.33
C GLU A 225 97.30 11.59 0.75
N PHE A 226 97.42 10.77 -0.31
CA PHE A 226 96.27 10.08 -0.89
C PHE A 226 95.70 9.00 0.04
N GLU A 227 96.54 8.33 0.82
CA GLU A 227 96.08 7.39 1.85
C GLU A 227 95.31 8.09 2.97
N GLU A 228 95.83 9.21 3.48
CA GLU A 228 95.14 10.01 4.50
C GLU A 228 93.82 10.60 3.98
N GLU A 229 93.81 11.10 2.74
CA GLU A 229 92.61 11.65 2.10
C GLU A 229 91.54 10.56 1.85
N ALA A 230 91.93 9.39 1.35
CA ALA A 230 91.02 8.27 1.16
C ALA A 230 90.43 7.79 2.49
N ASN A 231 91.25 7.70 3.55
CA ASN A 231 90.80 7.33 4.89
C ASN A 231 89.85 8.37 5.51
N ARG A 232 90.10 9.67 5.28
CA ARG A 232 89.23 10.76 5.73
C ARG A 232 87.84 10.70 5.09
N LEU A 233 87.78 10.29 3.83
CA LEU A 233 86.55 10.28 3.04
C LEU A 233 85.76 8.97 3.11
N ILE A 234 86.17 7.99 3.93
CA ILE A 234 85.47 6.70 4.02
C ILE A 234 83.96 6.91 4.25
N VAL A 235 83.15 6.32 3.36
CA VAL A 235 81.68 6.35 3.44
C VAL A 235 81.16 4.92 3.65
N ASP A 236 80.33 4.74 4.68
CA ASP A 236 79.64 3.47 4.94
C ASP A 236 78.62 3.11 3.85
N GLY A 237 78.11 1.87 3.89
CA GLY A 237 77.01 1.43 3.05
C GLY A 237 75.71 2.21 3.32
N ILE A 238 74.74 2.13 2.40
CA ILE A 238 73.42 2.75 2.59
C ILE A 238 72.73 2.07 3.79
N PRO A 239 72.36 2.81 4.84
CA PRO A 239 71.64 2.26 5.97
C PRO A 239 70.30 1.64 5.54
N GLU A 240 70.00 0.43 6.03
CA GLU A 240 68.76 -0.30 5.71
C GLU A 240 67.50 0.46 6.13
N GLU A 241 67.60 1.27 7.18
CA GLU A 241 66.56 2.19 7.63
C GLU A 241 66.08 3.19 6.56
N PHE A 242 66.93 3.50 5.56
CA PHE A 242 66.53 4.36 4.45
C PHE A 242 65.75 3.61 3.37
N LEU A 243 65.92 2.29 3.28
CA LEU A 243 65.29 1.42 2.29
C LEU A 243 63.94 0.87 2.76
N CYS A 244 63.70 0.77 4.07
CA CYS A 244 62.47 0.18 4.61
C CYS A 244 61.35 1.22 4.83
N LEU A 245 60.36 1.27 3.93
CA LEU A 245 59.10 1.99 4.17
C LEU A 245 58.02 1.03 4.63
N SER A 246 57.21 1.43 5.61
CA SER A 246 56.03 0.65 6.01
C SER A 246 55.01 0.61 4.86
N PRO A 247 54.52 -0.57 4.45
CA PRO A 247 53.53 -0.67 3.38
C PRO A 247 52.23 0.02 3.77
N LEU A 248 51.75 0.96 2.95
CA LEU A 248 50.41 1.53 3.09
C LEU A 248 49.39 0.64 2.38
N HIS A 249 48.99 -0.47 3.01
CA HIS A 249 47.92 -1.32 2.53
C HIS A 249 46.68 -1.15 3.41
N LEU A 250 45.78 -0.27 2.99
CA LEU A 250 44.45 -0.13 3.57
C LEU A 250 43.41 -0.32 2.48
N PRO A 251 43.08 -1.57 2.09
CA PRO A 251 41.88 -1.83 1.33
C PRO A 251 40.68 -1.49 2.22
N SER A 252 40.10 -0.30 1.99
CA SER A 252 38.90 0.13 2.69
C SER A 252 37.73 0.16 1.71
N PRO A 253 36.61 -0.53 2.00
CA PRO A 253 35.41 -0.46 1.18
C PRO A 253 34.73 0.93 1.22
N PHE A 254 35.22 1.82 2.10
CA PHE A 254 34.77 3.20 2.21
C PHE A 254 35.70 4.18 1.49
N LEU A 255 36.73 3.70 0.78
CA LEU A 255 37.58 4.58 0.00
C LEU A 255 36.84 5.03 -1.26
N ASN A 256 36.77 6.34 -1.49
CA ASN A 256 36.30 6.88 -2.75
C ASN A 256 37.47 7.00 -3.74
N GLU A 257 37.54 6.07 -4.70
CA GLU A 257 38.61 6.04 -5.71
C GLU A 257 38.58 7.25 -6.65
N ASN A 258 37.41 7.84 -6.90
CA ASN A 258 37.31 9.04 -7.75
C ASN A 258 37.96 10.26 -7.07
N HIS A 259 37.74 10.41 -5.76
CA HIS A 259 38.39 11.47 -4.98
C HIS A 259 39.90 11.24 -4.88
N LEU A 260 40.32 9.98 -4.77
CA LEU A 260 41.73 9.63 -4.77
C LEU A 260 42.39 9.90 -6.14
N ALA A 261 41.70 9.61 -7.24
CA ALA A 261 42.21 9.83 -8.60
C ALA A 261 42.29 11.31 -8.98
N ALA A 262 41.48 12.17 -8.36
CA ALA A 262 41.51 13.61 -8.59
C ALA A 262 42.72 14.29 -7.91
N ILE A 263 43.40 13.60 -6.99
CA ILE A 263 44.53 14.12 -6.26
C ILE A 263 45.79 13.91 -7.08
N ASP A 264 46.50 14.98 -7.36
CA ASP A 264 47.81 14.92 -7.96
C ASP A 264 48.83 14.58 -6.86
N PRO A 265 49.45 13.39 -6.89
CA PRO A 265 50.47 13.02 -5.91
C PRO A 265 51.76 13.84 -6.04
N TYR A 266 51.94 14.57 -7.14
CA TYR A 266 53.15 15.34 -7.45
C TYR A 266 52.89 16.84 -7.70
N GLY A 267 51.64 17.32 -7.57
CA GLY A 267 51.24 18.70 -7.88
C GLY A 267 50.44 19.42 -6.78
N SER A 268 50.00 20.65 -7.09
CA SER A 268 49.28 21.50 -6.14
C SER A 268 47.80 21.11 -6.04
N ASN A 269 47.41 20.53 -4.91
CA ASN A 269 46.04 20.11 -4.63
C ASN A 269 45.13 21.24 -4.10
N THR A 270 45.52 22.51 -4.29
CA THR A 270 44.85 23.71 -3.72
C THR A 270 43.43 23.95 -4.25
N ASN A 271 43.06 23.35 -5.39
CA ASN A 271 41.74 23.52 -6.00
C ASN A 271 40.78 22.35 -5.74
N LEU A 272 41.19 21.35 -4.95
CA LEU A 272 40.39 20.13 -4.69
C LEU A 272 39.40 20.27 -3.54
N ILE A 273 39.62 21.24 -2.64
CA ILE A 273 38.69 21.52 -1.55
C ILE A 273 37.85 22.74 -1.96
N ASP A 274 36.56 22.52 -2.14
CA ASP A 274 35.59 23.60 -2.31
C ASP A 274 35.63 24.56 -1.11
N ALA A 275 35.54 25.87 -1.38
CA ALA A 275 35.62 26.92 -0.37
C ALA A 275 34.55 26.76 0.73
N GLY A 276 33.37 26.22 0.38
CA GLY A 276 32.30 25.91 1.34
C GLY A 276 32.67 24.77 2.30
N THR A 277 33.43 23.78 1.82
CA THR A 277 33.89 22.64 2.64
C THR A 277 34.99 23.07 3.63
N VAL A 278 35.86 24.01 3.24
CA VAL A 278 36.86 24.61 4.15
C VAL A 278 36.18 25.36 5.31
N THR A 279 35.06 26.05 5.04
CA THR A 279 34.34 26.81 6.06
C THR A 279 33.70 25.89 7.11
N ILE A 280 33.19 24.73 6.68
CA ILE A 280 32.61 23.72 7.58
C ILE A 280 33.69 23.14 8.52
N LEU A 281 34.89 22.88 8.01
CA LEU A 281 36.02 22.38 8.84
C LEU A 281 36.58 23.43 9.81
N GLN A 282 36.42 24.71 9.52
CA GLN A 282 36.88 25.82 10.37
C GLN A 282 35.87 26.23 11.45
N THR A 283 34.63 25.72 11.40
CA THR A 283 33.60 26.08 12.39
C THR A 283 33.71 25.15 13.61
N PRO A 284 33.96 25.65 14.83
CA PRO A 284 34.09 24.79 16.01
C PRO A 284 32.78 24.05 16.30
N THR A 285 32.92 22.73 16.48
CA THR A 285 31.90 21.68 16.70
C THR A 285 31.13 21.84 18.03
N ASN A 286 30.56 23.01 18.31
CA ASN A 286 29.81 23.25 19.55
C ASN A 286 28.29 23.10 19.40
N LEU A 287 27.76 22.93 18.18
CA LEU A 287 26.32 22.75 17.93
C LEU A 287 25.87 21.29 17.86
N ILE A 288 26.77 20.34 17.56
CA ILE A 288 26.40 18.92 17.37
C ILE A 288 26.33 18.17 18.72
N HIS A 289 27.05 18.63 19.75
CA HIS A 289 27.07 17.97 21.06
C HIS A 289 25.80 18.18 21.91
N SER A 290 25.02 19.23 21.69
CA SER A 290 23.77 19.46 22.44
C SER A 290 22.61 18.61 21.95
N GLU A 291 22.55 18.28 20.66
CA GLU A 291 21.45 17.48 20.08
C GLU A 291 21.66 15.98 20.28
N LEU A 292 22.92 15.50 20.31
CA LEU A 292 23.25 14.10 20.57
C LEU A 292 22.88 13.67 22.00
N LYS A 293 23.09 14.52 23.02
CA LYS A 293 22.71 14.22 24.41
C LYS A 293 21.21 13.97 24.60
N SER A 294 20.38 14.74 23.90
CA SER A 294 18.91 14.56 23.93
C SER A 294 18.48 13.23 23.32
N SER A 295 19.14 12.80 22.23
CA SER A 295 18.85 11.51 21.58
C SER A 295 19.36 10.29 22.37
N GLU A 296 20.50 10.41 23.05
CA GLU A 296 21.05 9.33 23.89
C GLU A 296 20.23 9.11 25.16
N GLU A 297 19.73 10.17 25.82
CA GLU A 297 18.84 10.05 26.98
C GLU A 297 17.51 9.37 26.61
N THR A 298 16.98 9.65 25.42
CA THR A 298 15.75 9.02 24.91
C THR A 298 15.97 7.54 24.56
N LEU A 299 17.16 7.17 24.08
CA LEU A 299 17.51 5.80 23.71
C LEU A 299 17.76 4.90 24.92
N ILE A 300 18.19 5.47 26.06
CA ILE A 300 18.39 4.72 27.32
C ILE A 300 17.04 4.38 27.96
N VAL A 301 16.07 5.31 27.95
CA VAL A 301 14.72 5.08 28.53
C VAL A 301 13.99 3.96 27.78
N LEU A 302 14.06 3.93 26.44
CA LEU A 302 13.44 2.86 25.63
C LEU A 302 14.11 1.49 25.82
N LYS A 303 15.38 1.46 26.23
CA LYS A 303 16.11 0.20 26.46
C LYS A 303 15.76 -0.41 27.81
N THR A 304 15.50 0.40 28.84
CA THR A 304 15.04 -0.08 30.15
C THR A 304 13.60 -0.61 30.11
N ASP A 305 12.72 0.00 29.31
CA ASP A 305 11.34 -0.47 29.18
C ASP A 305 11.21 -1.77 28.37
N LEU A 306 12.09 -1.98 27.38
CA LEU A 306 12.12 -3.21 26.60
C LEU A 306 12.65 -4.42 27.40
N ILE A 307 13.52 -4.18 28.38
CA ILE A 307 14.07 -5.26 29.23
C ILE A 307 13.05 -5.71 30.28
N CYS A 308 12.15 -4.83 30.71
CA CYS A 308 11.11 -5.17 31.70
C CYS A 308 9.97 -6.03 31.11
N CYS A 309 9.66 -5.87 29.82
CA CYS A 309 8.61 -6.66 29.14
C CYS A 309 9.06 -8.08 28.73
N CYS A 310 10.35 -8.41 28.79
CA CYS A 310 10.84 -9.75 28.45
C CYS A 310 10.97 -10.70 29.66
N PHE A 311 10.61 -10.26 30.87
CA PHE A 311 10.72 -11.05 32.11
C PHE A 311 9.41 -11.13 32.92
N SER A 312 8.23 -11.00 32.28
CA SER A 312 6.93 -11.31 32.90
C SER A 312 6.17 -12.36 32.11
#